data_AF-A0A2E7CWG8-F1
#
_entry.id   AF-A0A2E7CWG8-F1
#
_cell.length_a   1.000
_cell.length_b   1.000
_cell.length_c   1.000
_cell.angle_alpha   90.00
_cell.angle_beta   90.00
_cell.angle_gamma   90.00
#
_symmetry.space_group_name_H-M   'P 1'
#
loop_
_entity.id
_entity.type
_entity.pdbx_description
1 polymer ?
#
loop_
_entity_poly.entity_id
_entity_poly.type
_entity_poly.pdbx_seq_one_letter_code
_entity_poly.pdbx_strand_id
1 'polypeptide(L)' 'MKDKATMTNLLKRVHGDERGAVSLETILIIGAIALPVLIFLIKYGWPRIKDYFNQGLDDLQEGSDAAASGA' A
#
# COMPACT_ATOMS: atom_id res chain seq x y z
N MET A 1 38.45 13.78 -18.34
CA MET A 1 37.72 12.53 -18.66
C MET A 1 36.46 12.52 -17.82
N LYS A 2 35.32 12.31 -18.48
CA LYS A 2 33.95 12.56 -18.02
C LYS A 2 33.57 11.86 -16.72
N ASP A 3 32.80 12.60 -15.93
CA ASP A 3 32.12 12.26 -14.69
C ASP A 3 31.49 10.87 -14.70
N LYS A 4 32.21 9.93 -14.10
CA LYS A 4 31.69 8.63 -13.69
C LYS A 4 31.75 8.51 -12.17
N ALA A 5 31.23 9.52 -11.48
CA ALA A 5 30.62 9.31 -10.16
C ALA A 5 29.31 8.52 -10.37
N THR A 6 29.43 7.33 -10.94
CA THR A 6 28.34 6.54 -11.49
C THR A 6 27.63 5.88 -10.34
N MET A 7 26.38 6.28 -10.08
CA MET A 7 25.30 5.62 -9.32
C MET A 7 25.68 4.80 -8.07
N THR A 8 26.55 3.82 -8.20
CA THR A 8 27.18 3.01 -7.13
C THR A 8 27.75 3.85 -5.99
N ASN A 9 28.43 4.97 -6.27
CA ASN A 9 28.98 5.82 -5.21
C ASN A 9 27.89 6.63 -4.49
N LEU A 10 26.80 6.97 -5.18
CA LEU A 10 25.63 7.61 -4.58
C LEU A 10 24.82 6.61 -3.75
N LEU A 11 24.61 5.38 -4.25
CA LEU A 11 23.97 4.29 -3.52
C LEU A 11 24.72 3.95 -2.23
N LYS A 12 26.06 3.83 -2.29
CA LYS A 12 26.88 3.62 -1.08
C LYS A 12 26.79 4.80 -0.10
N ARG A 13 26.67 6.03 -0.60
CA ARG A 13 26.56 7.23 0.24
C ARG A 13 25.19 7.38 0.88
N VAL A 14 24.10 7.03 0.17
CA VAL A 14 22.73 7.01 0.71
C VAL A 14 22.56 5.86 1.69
N HIS A 15 23.12 4.69 1.41
CA HIS A 15 23.05 3.53 2.31
C HIS A 15 23.97 3.67 3.53
N GLY A 16 25.07 4.43 3.40
CA GLY A 16 25.99 4.77 4.49
C GLY A 16 25.63 6.07 5.22
N ASP A 17 24.50 6.70 4.90
CA ASP A 17 24.02 7.87 5.63
C ASP A 17 23.19 7.42 6.84
N GLU A 18 23.91 7.10 7.92
CA GLU A 18 23.33 6.75 9.22
C GLU A 18 22.52 7.88 9.87
N ARG A 19 22.53 9.11 9.29
CA ARG A 19 21.73 10.23 9.78
C ARG A 19 20.29 10.20 9.25
N GLY A 20 20.04 9.51 8.15
CA GLY A 20 18.71 9.31 7.57
C GLY A 20 18.12 7.92 7.81
N ALA A 21 18.94 6.96 8.21
CA ALA A 21 18.49 5.62 8.56
C ALA A 21 17.82 5.64 9.94
N VAL A 22 16.49 5.56 9.94
CA VAL A 22 15.73 5.19 11.12
C VAL A 22 16.31 3.87 11.63
N SER A 23 16.83 3.83 12.87
CA SER A 23 17.50 2.65 13.43
C SER A 23 16.68 1.39 13.14
N LEU A 24 17.34 0.29 12.78
CA LEU A 24 16.67 -1.00 12.54
C LEU A 24 15.80 -1.39 13.75
N GLU A 25 16.26 -1.04 14.95
CA GLU A 25 15.52 -1.18 16.21
C GLU A 25 14.20 -0.40 16.19
N THR A 26 14.22 0.86 15.76
CA THR A 26 13.01 1.70 15.64
C THR A 26 12.03 1.12 14.62
N ILE A 27 12.52 0.62 13.48
CA ILE A 27 11.66 -0.05 12.48
C ILE A 27 11.04 -1.32 13.08
N LEU A 28 11.80 -2.10 13.83
CA LEU A 28 11.30 -3.30 14.52
C LEU A 28 10.26 -2.96 15.59
N ILE A 29 10.46 -1.90 16.37
CA ILE A 29 9.48 -1.43 17.36
C ILE A 29 8.18 -0.99 16.68
N ILE A 30 8.27 -0.15 15.63
CA ILE A 30 7.10 0.31 14.88
C ILE A 30 6.40 -0.89 14.23
N GLY A 31 7.16 -1.81 13.62
CA GLY A 31 6.64 -3.03 13.01
C GLY A 31 5.88 -3.89 14.02
N ALA A 32 6.43 -4.08 15.23
CA ALA A 32 5.79 -4.87 16.28
C ALA A 32 4.45 -4.29 16.74
N ILE A 33 4.28 -2.96 16.75
CA ILE A 33 3.04 -2.29 17.14
C ILE A 33 2.06 -2.17 15.95
N ALA A 34 2.59 -1.95 14.75
CA ALA A 34 1.79 -1.77 13.54
C ALA A 34 1.24 -3.09 13.00
N LEU A 35 2.00 -4.20 13.11
CA LEU A 35 1.58 -5.52 12.62
C LEU A 35 0.23 -5.98 13.19
N PRO A 36 -0.06 -5.89 14.51
CA PRO A 36 -1.37 -6.21 15.07
C PRO A 36 -2.52 -5.44 14.41
N VAL A 37 -2.34 -4.13 14.22
CA VAL A 37 -3.34 -3.26 13.58
C VAL A 37 -3.51 -3.61 12.11
N LEU A 38 -2.40 -3.85 11.41
CA LEU A 38 -2.41 -4.25 10.00
C LEU A 38 -3.15 -5.59 9.80
N ILE A 39 -2.87 -6.58 10.66
CA ILE A 39 -3.57 -7.87 10.64
C ILE A 39 -5.07 -7.66 10.89
N PHE A 40 -5.44 -6.80 11.84
CA PHE A 40 -6.85 -6.49 12.11
C PHE A 40 -7.56 -5.87 10.89
N LEU A 41 -6.93 -4.89 10.23
CA LEU A 41 -7.48 -4.25 9.04
C LEU A 41 -7.65 -5.24 7.88
N ILE A 42 -6.69 -6.14 7.66
CA ILE A 42 -6.78 -7.15 6.61
C ILE A 42 -7.82 -8.22 6.96
N LYS A 43 -7.88 -8.67 8.22
CA LYS A 43 -8.76 -9.78 8.61
C LYS A 43 -10.23 -9.34 8.74
N TYR A 44 -10.48 -8.14 9.25
CA TYR A 44 -11.84 -7.67 9.56
C TYR A 44 -12.28 -6.50 8.69
N GLY A 45 -11.38 -5.59 8.34
CA GLY A 45 -11.68 -4.44 7.48
C GLY A 45 -11.87 -4.83 6.02
N TRP A 46 -10.93 -5.60 5.45
CA TRP A 46 -10.95 -5.97 4.04
C TRP A 46 -12.22 -6.73 3.60
N PRO A 47 -12.73 -7.74 4.34
CA PRO A 47 -13.96 -8.43 3.95
C PRO A 47 -15.13 -7.46 3.83
N ARG A 48 -15.28 -6.56 4.81
CA ARG A 48 -16.39 -5.59 4.82
C ARG A 48 -16.29 -4.60 3.66
N ILE A 49 -15.09 -4.09 3.38
CA ILE A 49 -14.85 -3.19 2.23
C ILE A 49 -15.18 -3.93 0.93
N LYS A 50 -14.68 -5.16 0.78
CA LYS A 50 -14.95 -5.98 -0.41
C LYS A 50 -16.44 -6.21 -0.63
N ASP A 51 -17.19 -6.53 0.42
CA ASP A 51 -18.63 -6.77 0.32
C ASP A 51 -19.38 -5.51 -0.16
N TYR A 52 -19.07 -4.34 0.41
CA TYR A 52 -19.65 -3.07 -0.04
C TYR A 52 -19.31 -2.75 -1.51
N PHE A 53 -18.06 -3.00 -1.91
CA PHE A 53 -17.64 -2.78 -3.30
C PHE A 53 -18.36 -3.71 -4.27
N ASN A 54 -18.48 -4.99 -3.94
CA ASN A 54 -19.17 -5.96 -4.79
C ASN A 54 -20.66 -5.63 -4.91
N GLN A 55 -21.32 -5.32 -3.78
CA GLN A 55 -22.72 -4.92 -3.80
C GLN A 55 -22.96 -3.68 -4.66
N GLY A 56 -22.09 -2.67 -4.56
CA GLY A 56 -22.19 -1.49 -5.42
C GLY A 56 -21.99 -1.78 -6.90
N LEU A 57 -21.17 -2.78 -7.26
CA LEU A 57 -21.02 -3.21 -8.66
C LEU A 57 -22.28 -3.93 -9.16
N ASP A 58 -22.87 -4.79 -8.34
CA ASP A 58 -24.12 -5.49 -8.67
C ASP A 58 -25.26 -4.50 -8.87
N ASP A 59 -25.41 -3.51 -7.99
CA ASP A 59 -26.43 -2.45 -8.09
C ASP A 59 -26.26 -1.60 -9.36
N LEU A 60 -25.01 -1.27 -9.73
CA LEU A 60 -24.71 -0.53 -10.96
C LEU A 60 -25.02 -1.35 -12.22
N GLN A 61 -24.80 -2.65 -12.17
CA GLN A 61 -25.13 -3.56 -13.26
C GLN A 61 -26.65 -3.64 -13.45
N GLU A 62 -27.41 -3.86 -12.37
CA GLU A 62 -28.87 -3.92 -12.42
C GLU A 62 -29.47 -2.61 -12.96
N GLY A 63 -28.99 -1.46 -12.47
CA GLY A 63 -29.42 -0.15 -12.96
C GLY A 63 -29.11 0.07 -14.44
N SER A 64 -27.96 -0.41 -14.92
CA SER A 64 -27.56 -0.31 -16.33
C SER A 64 -28.42 -1.19 -17.23
N ASP A 65 -28.71 -2.42 -16.81
CA ASP A 65 -29.54 -3.37 -17.55
C ASP A 65 -31.01 -2.90 -17.61
N ALA A 66 -31.52 -2.32 -16.52
CA ALA A 66 -32.85 -1.69 -16.49
C ALA A 66 -32.95 -0.49 -17.45
N ALA A 67 -31.93 0.36 -17.49
CA ALA A 67 -31.88 1.49 -18.42
C ALA A 67 -31.78 1.05 -19.89
N ALA A 68 -31.04 -0.02 -20.16
CA ALA A 68 -30.87 -0.58 -21.50
C ALA A 68 -32.12 -1.31 -22.02
N SER A 69 -32.88 -1.95 -21.14
CA SER A 69 -34.11 -2.68 -21.49
C SER A 69 -35.38 -1.80 -21.53
N GLY A 70 -35.31 -0.60 -20.97
CA GLY A 70 -36.42 0.36 -20.92
C GLY A 70 -36.49 1.37 -22.08
N ALA A 71 -35.67 1.22 -23.13
CA ALA A 71 -35.62 2.08 -24.32
C ALA A 71 -36.13 1.36 -25.58
#